data_AF-A0A7S1SC11-F1
#
_entry.id   AF-A0A7S1SC11-F1
#
_cell.length_a   1.000
_cell.length_b   1.000
_cell.length_c   1.000
_cell.angle_alpha   90.00
_cell.angle_beta   90.00
_cell.angle_gamma   90.00
#
_symmetry.space_group_name_H-M   'P 1'
#
loop_
_entity.id
_entity.type
_entity.pdbx_description
1 polymer ?
#
loop_
_entity_poly.entity_id
_entity_poly.type
_entity_poly.pdbx_seq_one_letter_code
_entity_poly.pdbx_strand_id
1 'polypeptide(L)'
;AWVVDFYADWCPHCIHFAPVWDEVASMFRADPLMRFGALDCAAHAEFCSAIDVGSFPTMRSYHLPGNNASYTRRGSDLHEGEYRVYEEEELIALIRSNLALLEGTGPAFNRTGGKYCSQ
;
A
#
# COMPACT_ATOMS: atom_id res chain seq x y z
N ALA A 1 -3.40 9.63 -1.97
CA ALA A 1 -2.52 8.45 -1.94
C ALA A 1 -3.23 7.28 -2.60
N TRP A 2 -2.48 6.25 -2.98
CA TRP A 2 -3.00 4.96 -3.45
C TRP A 2 -2.44 3.83 -2.61
N VAL A 3 -3.24 2.79 -2.41
CA VAL A 3 -2.75 1.47 -2.01
C VAL A 3 -3.10 0.47 -3.10
N VAL A 4 -2.11 -0.32 -3.51
CA VAL A 4 -2.27 -1.30 -4.58
C VAL A 4 -1.89 -2.68 -4.07
N ASP A 5 -2.79 -3.66 -4.22
CA ASP A 5 -2.49 -5.07 -4.08
C ASP A 5 -1.96 -5.64 -5.39
N PHE A 6 -0.73 -6.14 -5.36
CA PHE A 6 -0.13 -6.88 -6.46
C PHE A 6 -0.34 -8.37 -6.19
N TYR A 7 -1.16 -9.00 -7.04
CA TYR A 7 -1.63 -10.37 -6.86
C TYR A 7 -1.38 -11.23 -8.10
N ALA A 8 -1.64 -12.54 -7.97
CA ALA A 8 -1.75 -13.46 -9.10
C ALA A 8 -2.96 -14.36 -8.90
N ASP A 9 -3.74 -14.60 -9.96
CA ASP A 9 -5.01 -15.34 -9.92
C ASP A 9 -4.88 -16.82 -9.49
N TRP A 10 -3.71 -17.42 -9.71
CA TRP A 10 -3.38 -18.79 -9.31
C TRP A 10 -2.80 -18.90 -7.89
N CYS A 11 -2.52 -17.79 -7.21
CA CYS A 11 -1.87 -17.80 -5.91
C CYS A 11 -2.87 -18.04 -4.77
N PRO A 12 -2.76 -19.13 -3.98
CA PRO A 12 -3.70 -19.43 -2.91
C PRO A 12 -3.78 -18.35 -1.83
N HIS A 13 -2.65 -17.69 -1.52
CA HIS A 13 -2.62 -16.59 -0.56
C HIS A 13 -3.36 -15.36 -1.08
N CYS A 14 -3.28 -15.06 -2.38
CA CYS A 14 -4.05 -13.99 -2.99
C CYS A 14 -5.54 -14.28 -2.99
N ILE A 15 -5.93 -15.51 -3.33
CA ILE A 15 -7.34 -15.93 -3.33
C ILE A 15 -7.94 -15.78 -1.93
N HIS A 16 -7.18 -16.14 -0.89
CA HIS A 16 -7.63 -15.98 0.49
C HIS A 16 -7.70 -14.52 0.93
N PHE A 17 -6.78 -13.67 0.45
CA PHE A 17 -6.69 -12.27 0.83
C PHE A 17 -7.68 -11.36 0.08
N ALA A 18 -8.05 -11.71 -1.15
CA ALA A 18 -8.97 -10.94 -1.99
C ALA A 18 -10.27 -10.46 -1.30
N PRO A 19 -11.02 -11.30 -0.54
CA PRO A 19 -12.22 -10.81 0.14
C PRO A 19 -11.93 -9.70 1.17
N VAL A 20 -10.83 -9.81 1.91
CA VAL A 20 -10.40 -8.80 2.89
C VAL A 20 -9.99 -7.51 2.20
N TRP A 21 -9.26 -7.63 1.09
CA TRP A 21 -8.88 -6.48 0.27
C TRP A 21 -10.11 -5.73 -0.26
N ASP A 22 -11.10 -6.45 -0.80
CA ASP A 22 -12.32 -5.88 -1.34
C ASP A 22 -13.17 -5.20 -0.27
N GLU A 23 -13.31 -5.82 0.90
CA GLU A 23 -14.05 -5.26 2.04
C GLU A 23 -13.42 -3.94 2.49
N VAL A 24 -12.11 -3.93 2.75
CA VAL A 24 -11.39 -2.72 3.14
C VAL A 24 -11.45 -1.64 2.06
N ALA A 25 -11.20 -1.99 0.80
CA ALA A 25 -11.29 -1.04 -0.31
C ALA A 25 -12.69 -0.41 -0.43
N SER A 26 -13.75 -1.17 -0.10
CA SER A 26 -15.12 -0.68 -0.08
C SER A 26 -15.37 0.37 1.01
N MET A 27 -14.78 0.19 2.20
CA MET A 27 -14.92 1.12 3.32
C MET A 27 -14.31 2.49 3.03
N PHE A 28 -13.21 2.53 2.27
CA PHE A 28 -12.52 3.77 1.90
C PHE A 28 -13.02 4.37 0.56
N ARG A 29 -14.06 3.81 -0.07
CA ARG A 29 -14.53 4.26 -1.40
C ARG A 29 -14.96 5.72 -1.43
N ALA A 30 -15.50 6.24 -0.33
CA ALA A 30 -15.94 7.63 -0.20
C ALA A 30 -14.82 8.59 0.25
N ASP A 31 -13.64 8.08 0.60
CA ASP A 31 -12.52 8.87 1.07
C ASP A 31 -11.84 9.61 -0.11
N PRO A 32 -11.72 10.95 -0.06
CA PRO A 32 -11.09 11.71 -1.14
C PRO A 32 -9.55 11.62 -1.14
N LEU A 33 -8.94 11.21 -0.03
CA LEU A 33 -7.49 11.20 0.21
C LEU A 33 -6.87 9.83 -0.09
N MET A 34 -7.64 8.75 0.01
CA MET A 34 -7.17 7.39 -0.23
C MET A 34 -7.91 6.70 -1.37
N ARG A 35 -7.17 5.95 -2.19
CA ARG A 35 -7.71 5.12 -3.27
C ARG A 35 -7.10 3.73 -3.22
N PHE A 36 -7.88 2.74 -3.61
CA PHE A 36 -7.46 1.34 -3.65
C PHE A 36 -7.43 0.84 -5.09
N GLY A 37 -6.44 0.00 -5.39
CA GLY A 37 -6.33 -0.70 -6.66
C GLY A 37 -5.83 -2.12 -6.46
N ALA A 38 -6.09 -3.00 -7.42
CA ALA A 38 -5.49 -4.32 -7.47
C ALA A 38 -4.93 -4.52 -8.88
N LEU A 39 -3.76 -5.15 -8.99
CA LEU A 39 -3.08 -5.41 -10.25
C LEU A 39 -2.66 -6.87 -10.35
N ASP A 40 -3.16 -7.54 -11.36
CA ASP A 40 -2.81 -8.91 -11.68
C ASP A 40 -1.42 -8.99 -12.33
N CYS A 41 -0.45 -9.45 -11.56
CA CYS A 41 0.91 -9.66 -12.03
C CYS A 41 1.08 -10.95 -12.85
N ALA A 42 0.11 -11.87 -12.85
CA ALA A 42 0.12 -12.97 -13.81
C ALA A 42 -0.12 -12.46 -15.24
N ALA A 43 -1.03 -11.51 -15.41
CA ALA A 43 -1.29 -10.84 -16.68
C ALA A 43 -0.24 -9.76 -17.04
N HIS A 44 0.42 -9.15 -16.04
CA HIS A 44 1.34 -8.02 -16.21
C HIS A 44 2.76 -8.27 -15.64
N ALA A 45 3.31 -9.48 -15.87
CA ALA A 45 4.55 -9.95 -15.26
C ALA A 45 5.77 -9.03 -15.48
N GLU A 46 5.97 -8.51 -16.71
CA GLU A 46 7.09 -7.61 -17.01
C GLU A 46 7.04 -6.32 -16.20
N PHE A 47 5.83 -5.75 -16.04
CA PHE A 47 5.64 -4.55 -15.24
C PHE A 47 5.94 -4.82 -13.77
N CYS A 48 5.39 -5.90 -13.20
CA CYS A 48 5.59 -6.27 -11.81
C CYS A 48 7.05 -6.59 -11.49
N SER A 49 7.76 -7.27 -12.39
CA SER A 49 9.20 -7.52 -12.26
C SER A 49 10.01 -6.22 -12.31
N ALA A 50 9.67 -5.28 -13.21
CA ALA A 50 10.36 -4.00 -13.33
C ALA A 50 10.22 -3.10 -12.09
N ILE A 51 9.17 -3.32 -11.28
CA ILE A 51 9.00 -2.65 -9.99
C ILE A 51 9.40 -3.54 -8.80
N ASP A 52 10.08 -4.67 -9.01
CA ASP A 52 10.55 -5.57 -7.95
C ASP A 52 9.41 -6.14 -7.07
N VAL A 53 8.32 -6.59 -7.70
CA VAL A 53 7.32 -7.44 -7.06
C VAL A 53 7.72 -8.89 -7.31
N GLY A 54 8.27 -9.55 -6.29
CA GLY A 54 8.78 -10.93 -6.36
C GLY A 54 7.94 -11.98 -5.64
N SER A 55 6.95 -11.57 -4.86
CA SER A 55 6.07 -12.46 -4.09
C SER A 55 4.66 -11.91 -4.03
N PHE A 56 3.68 -12.78 -3.79
CA PHE A 56 2.28 -12.42 -3.74
C PHE A 56 1.59 -12.93 -2.45
N PRO A 57 0.57 -12.21 -1.94
CA PRO A 57 0.25 -10.82 -2.30
C PRO A 57 1.37 -9.86 -1.86
N THR A 58 1.51 -8.75 -2.57
CA THR A 58 2.38 -7.63 -2.16
C THR A 58 1.57 -6.35 -2.19
N MET A 59 1.41 -5.68 -1.04
CA MET A 59 0.74 -4.40 -0.97
C MET A 59 1.73 -3.25 -1.01
N ARG A 60 1.44 -2.21 -1.80
CA ARG A 60 2.26 -0.99 -1.81
C ARG A 60 1.44 0.27 -1.74
N SER A 61 2.01 1.27 -1.06
CA SER A 61 1.51 2.63 -1.05
C SER A 61 2.22 3.50 -2.08
N TYR A 62 1.46 4.40 -2.68
CA TYR A 62 1.96 5.42 -3.60
C TYR A 62 1.44 6.81 -3.20
N HIS A 63 2.30 7.82 -3.35
CA HIS A 63 1.99 9.21 -3.00
C HIS A 63 1.47 9.35 -1.57
N LEU A 64 2.11 8.64 -0.64
CA LEU A 64 1.81 8.69 0.78
C LEU A 64 2.77 9.68 1.47
N PRO A 65 2.28 10.78 2.04
CA PRO A 65 3.11 11.74 2.75
C PRO A 65 3.88 11.12 3.90
N GLY A 66 5.07 11.64 4.15
CA GLY A 66 5.96 11.10 5.19
C GLY A 66 6.79 9.89 4.74
N ASN A 67 6.49 9.30 3.57
CA ASN A 67 7.26 8.19 3.03
C ASN A 67 7.79 8.52 1.62
N ASN A 68 9.07 8.90 1.52
CA ASN A 68 9.70 9.25 0.25
C ASN A 68 9.70 8.08 -0.76
N ALA A 69 9.78 6.84 -0.30
CA ALA A 69 9.77 5.67 -1.18
C ALA A 69 8.43 5.53 -1.92
N SER A 70 7.32 6.00 -1.33
CA SER A 70 5.99 5.98 -1.95
C SER A 70 5.87 6.89 -3.19
N TYR A 71 6.79 7.83 -3.40
CA TYR A 71 6.82 8.69 -4.61
C TYR A 71 7.65 8.10 -5.74
N THR A 72 8.32 6.97 -5.50
CA THR A 72 9.04 6.25 -6.54
C THR A 72 8.08 5.42 -7.40
N ARG A 73 8.52 5.02 -8.60
CA ARG A 73 7.76 4.10 -9.46
C ARG A 73 7.50 2.74 -8.80
N ARG A 74 8.39 2.31 -7.90
CA ARG A 74 8.24 1.07 -7.13
C ARG A 74 7.10 1.18 -6.11
N GLY A 75 6.88 2.37 -5.55
CA GLY A 75 6.07 2.58 -4.36
C GLY A 75 6.82 2.14 -3.10
N SER A 76 6.12 2.17 -1.95
CA SER A 76 6.63 1.63 -0.70
C SER A 76 5.83 0.40 -0.30
N ASP A 77 6.52 -0.68 0.05
CA ASP A 77 5.90 -1.88 0.62
C ASP A 77 5.13 -1.51 1.90
N LEU A 78 3.92 -2.05 2.01
CA LEU A 78 3.09 -1.97 3.21
C LEU A 78 3.12 -3.34 3.89
N HIS A 79 3.99 -3.49 4.88
CA HIS A 79 4.07 -4.68 5.73
C HIS A 79 4.28 -4.25 7.18
N GLU A 80 3.60 -4.92 8.10
CA GLU A 80 3.88 -4.83 9.53
C GLU A 80 4.92 -5.91 9.90
N GLY A 81 6.20 -5.64 9.62
CA GLY A 81 7.29 -6.58 9.90
C GLY A 81 7.34 -7.79 8.95
N GLU A 82 7.67 -8.97 9.49
CA GLU A 82 7.74 -10.24 8.73
C GLU A 82 6.36 -10.88 8.52
N TYR A 83 5.33 -10.39 9.22
CA TYR A 83 4.00 -10.98 9.20
C TYR A 83 3.15 -10.41 8.06
N ARG A 84 2.45 -11.30 7.36
CA ARG A 84 1.53 -10.93 6.28
C ARG A 84 0.19 -10.54 6.90
N VAL A 85 -0.26 -9.32 6.63
CA VAL A 85 -1.57 -8.82 7.04
C VAL A 85 -2.63 -9.56 6.22
N TYR A 86 -3.40 -10.43 6.86
CA TYR A 86 -4.54 -11.12 6.25
C TYR A 86 -5.87 -10.77 6.92
N GLU A 87 -5.83 -10.10 8.07
CA GLU A 87 -7.04 -9.73 8.80
C GLU A 87 -7.48 -8.31 8.45
N GLU A 88 -8.79 -8.11 8.37
CA GLU A 88 -9.41 -6.84 7.99
C GLU A 88 -9.02 -5.73 8.98
N GLU A 89 -9.07 -6.02 10.29
CA GLU A 89 -8.80 -5.05 11.35
C GLU A 89 -7.36 -4.52 11.32
N GLU A 90 -6.39 -5.39 11.04
CA GLU A 90 -4.98 -5.04 10.92
C GLU A 90 -4.74 -4.16 9.69
N LEU A 91 -5.35 -4.52 8.56
CA LEU A 91 -5.24 -3.74 7.32
C LEU A 91 -5.87 -2.36 7.49
N ILE A 92 -7.06 -2.28 8.10
CA ILE A 92 -7.73 -1.02 8.43
C ILE A 92 -6.86 -0.17 9.36
N ALA A 93 -6.29 -0.74 10.42
CA ALA A 93 -5.43 -0.03 11.35
C ALA A 93 -4.19 0.53 10.66
N LEU A 94 -3.54 -0.27 9.81
CA LEU A 94 -2.40 0.15 9.00
C LEU A 94 -2.78 1.31 8.08
N ILE A 95 -3.86 1.20 7.31
CA ILE A 95 -4.29 2.26 6.39
C ILE A 95 -4.66 3.55 7.15
N ARG A 96 -5.43 3.44 8.24
CA ARG A 96 -5.84 4.60 9.04
C ARG A 96 -4.65 5.32 9.68
N SER A 97 -3.66 4.58 10.18
CA SER A 97 -2.45 5.20 10.72
C SER A 97 -1.70 6.03 9.66
N ASN A 98 -1.72 5.58 8.41
CA ASN A 98 -1.14 6.29 7.27
C ASN A 98 -2.01 7.45 6.77
N LEU A 99 -3.34 7.36 6.92
CA LEU A 99 -4.28 8.46 6.62
C LEU A 99 -4.17 9.62 7.62
N ALA A 100 -3.95 9.35 8.91
CA ALA A 100 -3.70 10.42 9.88
C ALA A 100 -2.49 11.30 9.50
N LEU A 101 -1.52 10.74 8.75
CA LEU A 101 -0.40 11.52 8.19
C LEU A 101 -0.84 12.40 7.01
N LEU A 102 -1.87 12.02 6.26
CA LEU A 102 -2.46 12.81 5.16
C LEU A 102 -3.27 14.00 5.67
N GLU A 103 -4.00 13.82 6.77
CA GLU A 103 -4.86 14.87 7.35
C GLU A 103 -4.09 15.92 8.18
N GLY A 104 -2.79 15.72 8.41
CA GLY A 104 -1.98 16.61 9.24
C GLY A 104 -2.29 16.52 10.74
N THR A 105 -3.00 15.48 11.18
CA THR A 105 -3.41 15.23 12.56
C THR A 105 -2.60 14.13 13.25
N GLY A 106 -1.74 13.41 12.51
CA GLY A 106 -0.83 12.41 13.08
C GLY A 106 0.24 13.01 14.01
N PRO A 107 0.75 12.24 15.00
CA PRO A 107 1.85 12.68 15.83
C PRO A 107 3.03 13.05 14.94
N ALA A 108 3.58 14.25 15.14
CA ALA A 108 4.69 14.79 14.37
C ALA A 108 5.89 13.82 14.41
N PHE A 109 6.00 12.92 13.43
CA PHE A 109 7.18 12.11 13.27
C PHE A 109 8.33 13.04 12.92
N ASN A 110 9.37 13.02 13.75
CA ASN A 110 10.40 14.02 13.84
C ASN A 110 11.02 14.31 12.46
N ARG A 111 10.80 15.51 11.92
CA ARG A 111 11.41 15.99 10.67
C ARG A 111 12.89 16.29 10.91
N THR A 112 13.70 15.26 11.11
CA THR A 112 15.15 15.36 11.13
C THR A 112 15.74 14.30 10.22
N GLY A 113 16.14 14.70 9.02
CA GLY A 113 17.03 13.91 8.16
C GLY A 113 16.46 13.55 6.79
N GLY A 114 16.32 14.55 5.92
CA GLY A 114 15.93 14.30 4.53
C GLY A 114 15.96 15.59 3.71
N LYS A 115 17.13 16.22 3.60
CA LYS A 115 17.36 17.28 2.62
C LYS A 115 17.14 16.70 1.24
N TYR A 116 16.03 16.96 0.53
CA TYR A 116 15.97 17.07 -0.93
C TYR A 116 14.63 17.68 -1.37
N CYS A 117 14.64 18.99 -1.57
CA CYS A 117 14.00 19.72 -2.66
C CYS A 117 14.39 21.20 -2.48
N SER A 118 15.50 21.57 -3.10
CA SER A 118 15.84 22.98 -3.32
C SER A 118 15.63 23.27 -4.80
N GLN A 119 14.56 24.03 -5.05
CA GLN A 119 14.22 24.82 -6.24
C GLN A 119 14.07 24.10 -7.58
#